data_AF-A0A1I0KD65-F1
#
_entry.id   AF-A0A1I0KD65-F1
#
_cell.length_a   1.000
_cell.length_b   1.000
_cell.length_c   1.000
_cell.angle_alpha   90.00
_cell.angle_beta   90.00
_cell.angle_gamma   90.00
#
_symmetry.space_group_name_H-M   'P 1'
#
loop_
_entity.id
_entity.type
_entity.pdbx_description
1 polymer ?
#
loop_
_entity_poly.entity_id
_entity_poly.type
_entity_poly.pdbx_seq_one_letter_code
_entity_poly.pdbx_strand_id
1 'polypeptide(L)'
;MAPALQLLHREDFETRTLRALVGGAAVGVLAALATRAQLPLNPGFAVVAAALAGARPKPGTQALLWVGMPLLAALPYLFQADAPVPQACSGAIAAAMVGWFGQGSERVGQPSQVAAGAVASGLLVPVGLYVQQVLEARFFPTGGLLGALLGYTAVALFWSVGTLASHVTVHGDAVESRGGTLEAQVDGEAKALLGRTRELYRQCRTVALKLRPGAGRNELVGVLQKMAGEAFSLAETHAELEAQLSAVAPQDVQKQVEDLRARAQATGDAVARRQLELAASSLGEELNRLNLLASKRERLLAQLHAQVALLERARVSLVGVAGSEAGAKGAQAAHLAQRLAALGQENPAPAGEESPASPTASVTRLRA
;
A
#
# COMPACT_ATOMS: atom_id res chain seq x y z
N MET A 1 -10.90 15.92 7.23
CA MET A 1 -10.49 14.62 6.67
C MET A 1 -8.99 14.68 6.46
N ALA A 2 -8.23 13.92 7.24
CA ALA A 2 -6.78 13.86 7.05
C ALA A 2 -6.48 12.96 5.85
N PRO A 3 -5.72 13.41 4.84
CA PRO A 3 -5.26 12.52 3.79
C PRO A 3 -4.40 11.41 4.42
N ALA A 4 -4.75 10.15 4.18
CA ALA A 4 -3.90 9.03 4.56
C ALA A 4 -2.71 9.01 3.60
N LEU A 5 -1.58 9.54 4.06
CA LEU A 5 -0.31 9.46 3.36
C LEU A 5 0.24 8.04 3.51
N GLN A 6 -0.06 7.16 2.56
CA GLN A 6 0.60 5.87 2.45
C GLN A 6 1.80 5.99 1.52
N LEU A 7 2.98 5.69 2.07
CA LEU A 7 4.20 5.52 1.30
C LEU A 7 4.11 4.19 0.55
N LEU A 8 3.81 4.26 -0.75
CA LEU A 8 3.96 3.08 -1.60
C LEU A 8 5.45 2.77 -1.74
N HIS A 9 5.83 1.51 -1.49
CA HIS A 9 7.20 1.01 -1.62
C HIS A 9 8.23 1.65 -0.68
N ARG A 10 7.93 1.66 0.63
CA ARG A 10 8.86 2.11 1.68
C ARG A 10 10.26 1.48 1.52
N GLU A 11 10.33 0.18 1.28
CA GLU A 11 11.60 -0.56 1.14
C GLU A 11 12.42 -0.11 -0.08
N ASP A 12 11.76 0.20 -1.20
CA ASP A 12 12.42 0.72 -2.39
C ASP A 12 12.98 2.12 -2.13
N PHE A 13 12.23 2.98 -1.44
CA PHE A 13 12.69 4.30 -1.07
C PHE A 13 13.89 4.24 -0.11
N GLU A 14 13.84 3.39 0.92
CA GLU A 14 14.94 3.20 1.86
C GLU A 14 16.20 2.71 1.14
N THR A 15 16.06 1.70 0.28
CA THR A 15 17.18 1.15 -0.50
C THR A 15 17.78 2.19 -1.45
N ARG A 16 16.96 3.01 -2.11
CA ARG A 16 17.45 4.08 -2.99
C ARG A 16 18.14 5.19 -2.23
N THR A 17 17.58 5.58 -1.09
CA THR A 17 18.17 6.59 -0.21
C THR A 17 19.54 6.14 0.27
N LEU A 18 19.68 4.89 0.74
CA LEU A 18 20.97 4.35 1.13
C LEU A 18 22.00 4.38 -0.01
N ARG A 19 21.61 4.02 -1.23
CA ARG A 19 22.51 4.11 -2.39
C ARG A 19 22.86 5.54 -2.76
N ALA A 20 21.89 6.45 -2.70
CA ALA A 20 22.11 7.88 -2.95
C ALA A 20 23.13 8.46 -1.94
N LEU A 21 23.04 8.06 -0.66
CA LEU A 21 24.01 8.45 0.37
C LEU A 21 25.41 7.91 0.07
N VAL A 22 25.53 6.66 -0.40
CA VAL A 22 26.81 6.09 -0.84
C VAL A 22 27.38 6.87 -2.03
N GLY A 23 26.53 7.25 -2.99
CA GLY A 23 26.92 8.11 -4.12
C GLY A 23 27.45 9.47 -3.65
N GLY A 24 26.76 10.12 -2.71
CA GLY A 24 27.22 11.37 -2.10
C GLY A 24 28.54 11.21 -1.33
N ALA A 25 28.68 10.14 -0.55
CA ALA A 25 29.90 9.84 0.20
C ALA A 25 31.11 9.61 -0.73
N ALA A 26 30.92 8.89 -1.84
CA ALA A 26 31.95 8.67 -2.85
C ALA A 26 32.44 9.99 -3.46
N VAL A 27 31.54 10.93 -3.75
CA VAL A 27 31.92 12.28 -4.20
C VAL A 27 32.65 13.05 -3.10
N GLY A 28 32.26 12.90 -1.84
CA GLY A 28 33.00 13.51 -0.73
C GLY A 28 34.45 13.02 -0.62
N VAL A 29 34.71 11.73 -0.87
CA VAL A 29 36.08 11.20 -0.95
C VAL A 29 36.83 11.78 -2.14
N LEU A 30 36.20 11.84 -3.32
CA LEU A 30 36.80 12.46 -4.50
C LEU A 30 37.08 13.96 -4.30
N ALA A 31 36.18 14.68 -3.63
CA ALA A 31 36.36 16.07 -3.26
C ALA A 31 37.54 16.27 -2.33
N ALA A 32 37.70 15.42 -1.32
CA ALA A 32 38.83 15.47 -0.41
C ALA A 32 40.18 15.15 -1.10
N LEU A 33 40.17 14.33 -2.16
CA LEU A 33 41.36 14.06 -2.97
C LEU A 33 41.65 15.22 -3.94
N ALA A 34 40.62 15.78 -4.55
CA ALA A 34 40.76 16.90 -5.48
C ALA A 34 41.24 18.18 -4.81
N THR A 35 40.85 18.44 -3.56
CA THR A 35 41.38 19.58 -2.78
C THR A 35 42.88 19.45 -2.55
N ARG A 36 43.41 18.23 -2.37
CA ARG A 36 44.87 18.01 -2.33
C ARG A 36 45.55 18.33 -3.66
N ALA A 37 44.84 18.14 -4.78
CA ALA A 37 45.30 18.47 -6.12
C ALA A 37 44.94 19.90 -6.58
N GLN A 38 44.36 20.72 -5.69
CA GLN A 38 43.89 22.09 -5.99
C GLN A 38 42.83 22.18 -7.10
N LEU A 39 42.08 21.11 -7.33
CA LEU A 39 40.98 21.08 -8.30
C LEU A 39 39.66 21.41 -7.61
N PRO A 40 38.97 22.51 -7.98
CA PRO A 40 37.68 22.85 -7.39
C PRO A 40 36.60 21.89 -7.90
N LEU A 41 36.03 21.09 -7.01
CA LEU A 41 34.91 20.21 -7.32
C LEU A 41 33.57 20.90 -6.99
N ASN A 42 32.72 20.99 -8.01
CA ASN A 42 31.40 21.59 -7.87
C ASN A 42 30.48 20.70 -7.01
N PRO A 43 29.77 21.25 -6.01
CA PRO A 43 28.79 20.51 -5.22
C PRO A 43 27.71 19.78 -6.02
N GLY A 44 27.37 20.26 -7.22
CA GLY A 44 26.42 19.61 -8.12
C GLY A 44 26.77 18.17 -8.49
N PHE A 45 28.06 17.78 -8.44
CA PHE A 45 28.47 16.40 -8.72
C PHE A 45 27.94 15.39 -7.70
N ALA A 46 27.70 15.79 -6.44
CA ALA A 46 27.11 14.88 -5.45
C ALA A 46 25.65 14.58 -5.76
N VAL A 47 24.91 15.52 -6.32
CA VAL A 47 23.53 15.29 -6.75
C VAL A 47 23.48 14.31 -7.92
N VAL A 48 24.38 14.47 -8.89
CA VAL A 48 24.52 13.54 -10.02
C VAL A 48 24.91 12.14 -9.55
N ALA A 49 25.91 12.03 -8.67
CA ALA A 49 26.36 10.73 -8.15
C ALA A 49 25.30 10.05 -7.28
N ALA A 50 24.62 10.81 -6.41
CA ALA A 50 23.50 10.32 -5.61
C ALA A 50 22.37 9.78 -6.50
N ALA A 51 22.07 10.49 -7.58
CA ALA A 51 21.00 10.12 -8.48
C ALA A 51 21.34 8.91 -9.36
N LEU A 52 22.58 8.80 -9.85
CA LEU A 52 23.07 7.61 -10.55
C LEU A 52 23.10 6.38 -9.64
N ALA A 53 23.58 6.52 -8.40
CA ALA A 53 23.63 5.43 -7.44
C ALA A 53 22.23 4.98 -6.98
N GLY A 54 21.31 5.94 -6.82
CA GLY A 54 19.91 5.69 -6.44
C GLY A 54 19.07 5.07 -7.56
N ALA A 55 19.45 5.22 -8.82
CA ALA A 55 18.67 4.71 -9.94
C ALA A 55 18.85 3.19 -10.17
N ARG A 56 17.80 2.53 -10.65
CA ARG A 56 17.83 1.17 -11.20
C ARG A 56 17.30 1.19 -12.65
N PRO A 57 18.08 1.71 -13.62
CA PRO A 57 17.62 1.79 -14.98
C PRO A 57 17.40 0.39 -15.58
N LYS A 58 16.44 0.28 -16.50
CA LYS A 58 16.29 -0.89 -17.36
C LYS A 58 17.50 -0.97 -18.32
N PRO A 59 17.90 -2.16 -18.79
CA PRO A 59 19.05 -2.30 -19.68
C PRO A 59 18.95 -1.42 -20.94
N GLY A 60 17.74 -1.20 -21.47
CA GLY A 60 17.51 -0.31 -22.62
C GLY A 60 17.63 1.19 -22.34
N THR A 61 17.44 1.65 -21.09
CA THR A 61 17.52 3.09 -20.73
C THR A 61 18.79 3.42 -19.94
N GLN A 62 19.63 2.43 -19.67
CA GLN A 62 20.85 2.58 -18.88
C GLN A 62 21.79 3.60 -19.52
N ALA A 63 22.22 3.40 -20.78
CA ALA A 63 23.14 4.33 -21.44
C ALA A 63 22.63 5.79 -21.44
N LEU A 64 21.33 5.98 -21.66
CA LEU A 64 20.69 7.29 -21.60
C LEU A 64 20.81 7.94 -20.22
N LEU A 65 20.61 7.18 -19.15
CA LEU A 65 20.74 7.69 -17.80
C LEU A 65 22.21 8.01 -17.47
N TRP A 66 23.15 7.10 -17.76
CA TRP A 66 24.56 7.30 -17.41
C TRP A 66 25.22 8.44 -18.18
N VAL A 67 24.87 8.65 -19.44
CA VAL A 67 25.44 9.72 -20.28
C VAL A 67 24.61 11.01 -20.20
N GLY A 68 23.28 10.89 -20.27
CA GLY A 68 22.39 12.04 -20.30
C GLY A 68 22.32 12.76 -18.96
N MET A 69 22.45 12.05 -17.84
CA MET A 69 22.36 12.65 -16.50
C MET A 69 23.47 13.67 -16.19
N PRO A 70 24.77 13.35 -16.33
CA PRO A 70 25.81 14.35 -16.13
C PRO A 70 25.70 15.51 -17.13
N LEU A 71 25.30 15.24 -18.38
CA LEU A 71 25.14 16.26 -19.41
C LEU A 71 24.01 17.25 -19.08
N LEU A 72 22.82 16.74 -18.78
CA LEU A 72 21.64 17.57 -18.49
C LEU A 72 21.73 18.26 -17.14
N ALA A 73 22.31 17.62 -16.13
CA ALA A 73 22.52 18.25 -14.82
C ALA A 73 23.62 19.33 -14.86
N ALA A 74 24.53 19.29 -15.84
CA ALA A 74 25.54 20.33 -16.07
C ALA A 74 24.99 21.56 -16.82
N LEU A 75 23.91 21.40 -17.58
CA LEU A 75 23.32 22.45 -18.43
C LEU A 75 22.98 23.75 -17.67
N PRO A 76 22.44 23.74 -16.44
CA PRO A 76 22.20 24.96 -15.66
C PRO A 76 23.46 25.80 -15.39
N TYR A 77 24.64 25.16 -15.34
CA TYR A 77 25.90 25.87 -15.10
C TYR A 77 26.41 26.62 -16.34
N LEU A 78 25.90 26.31 -17.53
CA LEU A 78 26.24 27.04 -18.76
C LEU A 78 25.60 28.43 -18.81
N PHE A 79 24.50 28.65 -18.08
CA PHE A 79 23.78 29.92 -18.05
C PHE A 79 24.38 30.95 -17.09
N GLN A 80 25.47 30.61 -16.39
CA GLN A 80 26.19 31.52 -15.48
C GLN A 80 25.29 32.22 -14.44
N ALA A 81 24.21 31.56 -14.00
CA ALA A 81 23.37 32.09 -12.94
C ALA A 81 24.07 31.97 -11.57
N ASP A 82 23.77 32.90 -10.66
CA ASP A 82 24.34 32.89 -9.31
C ASP A 82 23.83 31.69 -8.48
N ALA A 83 24.69 31.19 -7.61
CA ALA A 83 24.30 30.18 -6.63
C ALA A 83 23.18 30.72 -5.72
N PRO A 84 22.14 29.91 -5.37
CA PRO A 84 22.04 28.47 -5.53
C PRO A 84 21.22 27.99 -6.75
N VAL A 85 20.94 28.86 -7.73
CA VAL A 85 20.00 28.58 -8.83
C VAL A 85 20.45 27.40 -9.71
N PRO A 86 21.72 27.31 -10.17
CA PRO A 86 22.19 26.16 -10.95
C PRO A 86 22.08 24.84 -10.19
N GLN A 87 22.33 24.85 -8.88
CA GLN A 87 22.27 23.67 -8.04
C GLN A 87 20.82 23.18 -7.87
N ALA A 88 19.87 24.11 -7.66
CA ALA A 88 18.45 23.81 -7.61
C ALA A 88 17.95 23.19 -8.94
N CYS A 89 18.29 23.80 -10.07
CA CYS A 89 17.94 23.26 -11.39
C CYS A 89 18.57 21.89 -11.63
N SER A 90 19.84 21.70 -11.26
CA SER A 90 20.51 20.40 -11.41
C SER A 90 19.83 19.30 -10.59
N GLY A 91 19.39 19.62 -9.36
CA GLY A 91 18.65 18.69 -8.51
C GLY A 91 17.27 18.34 -9.04
N ALA A 92 16.56 19.33 -9.60
CA ALA A 92 15.27 19.11 -10.23
C ALA A 92 15.38 18.22 -11.49
N ILE A 93 16.35 18.50 -12.36
CA ILE A 93 16.64 17.70 -13.56
C ILE A 93 17.02 16.28 -13.17
N ALA A 94 17.93 16.12 -12.18
CA ALA A 94 18.36 14.82 -11.69
C ALA A 94 17.18 13.98 -11.17
N ALA A 95 16.30 14.58 -10.37
CA ALA A 95 15.11 13.93 -9.84
C ALA A 95 14.10 13.58 -10.95
N ALA A 96 13.90 14.46 -11.94
CA ALA A 96 13.03 14.18 -13.08
C ALA A 96 13.54 12.99 -13.91
N MET A 97 14.84 12.93 -14.18
CA MET A 97 15.45 11.83 -14.93
C MET A 97 15.35 10.50 -14.18
N VAL A 98 15.59 10.49 -12.86
CA VAL A 98 15.42 9.28 -12.05
C VAL A 98 13.96 8.86 -11.98
N GLY A 99 13.04 9.80 -11.87
CA GLY A 99 11.59 9.56 -11.88
C GLY A 99 11.09 8.94 -13.18
N TRP A 100 11.59 9.40 -14.34
CA TRP A 100 11.18 8.87 -15.64
C TRP A 100 11.89 7.59 -16.08
N PHE A 101 13.21 7.50 -15.86
CA PHE A 101 14.03 6.44 -16.45
C PHE A 101 14.69 5.51 -15.42
N GLY A 102 14.78 5.94 -14.16
CA GLY A 102 15.52 5.26 -13.10
C GLY A 102 14.68 4.34 -12.22
N GLN A 103 13.36 4.26 -12.41
CA GLN A 103 12.49 3.54 -11.47
C GLN A 103 12.49 2.02 -11.61
N GLY A 104 13.01 1.43 -12.69
CA GLY A 104 13.13 -0.03 -12.88
C GLY A 104 11.81 -0.80 -12.97
N SER A 105 10.73 -0.25 -12.42
CA SER A 105 9.37 -0.77 -12.44
C SER A 105 8.75 -0.64 -13.83
N GLU A 106 7.74 -1.47 -14.12
CA GLU A 106 7.00 -1.47 -15.39
C GLU A 106 6.19 -0.20 -15.62
N ARG A 107 6.06 0.68 -14.62
CA ARG A 107 5.27 1.90 -14.71
C ARG A 107 6.18 3.12 -14.83
N VAL A 108 6.05 3.82 -15.96
CA VAL A 108 6.53 5.20 -16.09
C VAL A 108 5.83 6.03 -15.02
N GLY A 109 6.59 6.75 -14.18
CA GLY A 109 6.02 7.59 -13.13
C GLY A 109 5.00 8.59 -13.71
N GLN A 110 3.89 8.81 -13.01
CA GLN A 110 2.91 9.81 -13.45
C GLN A 110 3.58 11.18 -13.55
N PRO A 111 3.32 11.97 -14.60
CA PRO A 111 4.03 13.23 -14.85
C PRO A 111 3.89 14.23 -13.69
N SER A 112 2.75 14.22 -13.00
CA SER A 112 2.51 15.02 -11.81
C SER A 112 3.42 14.63 -10.63
N GLN A 113 3.67 13.34 -10.43
CA GLN A 113 4.54 12.83 -9.36
C GLN A 113 6.01 13.12 -9.66
N VAL A 114 6.42 12.96 -10.92
CA VAL A 114 7.77 13.29 -11.38
C VAL A 114 8.02 14.80 -11.22
N ALA A 115 7.06 15.64 -11.61
CA ALA A 115 7.14 17.08 -11.42
C ALA A 115 7.21 17.47 -9.93
N ALA A 116 6.39 16.86 -9.07
CA ALA A 116 6.41 17.10 -7.63
C ALA A 116 7.76 16.72 -7.01
N GLY A 117 8.32 15.55 -7.36
CA GLY A 117 9.65 15.13 -6.93
C GLY A 117 10.76 16.05 -7.45
N ALA A 118 10.67 16.50 -8.70
CA ALA A 118 11.64 17.43 -9.29
C ALA A 118 11.64 18.79 -8.56
N VAL A 119 10.45 19.37 -8.33
CA VAL A 119 10.32 20.64 -7.60
C VAL A 119 10.81 20.51 -6.17
N ALA A 120 10.38 19.47 -5.44
CA ALA A 120 10.79 19.24 -4.06
C ALA A 120 12.30 19.03 -3.94
N SER A 121 12.91 18.25 -4.84
CA SER A 121 14.36 18.02 -4.87
C SER A 121 15.12 19.30 -5.22
N GLY A 122 14.65 20.07 -6.20
CA GLY A 122 15.25 21.35 -6.58
C GLY A 122 15.25 22.36 -5.43
N LEU A 123 14.21 22.38 -4.59
CA LEU A 123 14.15 23.23 -3.40
C LEU A 123 15.02 22.72 -2.24
N LEU A 124 15.15 21.41 -2.07
CA LEU A 124 15.92 20.83 -0.96
C LEU A 124 17.43 20.76 -1.21
N VAL A 125 17.90 20.73 -2.47
CA VAL A 125 19.34 20.76 -2.75
C VAL A 125 20.02 22.02 -2.17
N PRO A 126 19.52 23.25 -2.39
CA PRO A 126 20.06 24.45 -1.74
C PRO A 126 20.08 24.37 -0.21
N VAL A 127 19.06 23.76 0.40
CA VAL A 127 19.00 23.54 1.86
C VAL A 127 20.11 22.59 2.29
N GLY A 128 20.33 21.49 1.56
CA GLY A 128 21.44 20.57 1.81
C GLY A 128 22.82 21.24 1.69
N LEU A 129 22.99 22.14 0.73
CA LEU A 129 24.23 22.92 0.57
C LEU A 129 24.46 23.89 1.72
N TYR A 130 23.40 24.55 2.19
CA TYR A 130 23.48 25.39 3.38
C TYR A 130 23.87 24.56 4.61
N VAL A 131 23.28 23.37 4.79
CA VAL A 131 23.65 22.47 5.89
C VAL A 131 25.10 22.00 5.78
N GLN A 132 25.58 21.70 4.57
CA GLN A 132 26.99 21.40 4.32
C GLN A 132 27.89 22.57 4.77
N GLN A 133 27.58 23.80 4.36
CA GLN A 133 28.37 25.00 4.72
C GLN A 133 28.41 25.20 6.24
N VAL A 134 27.27 25.01 6.92
CA VAL A 134 27.18 25.12 8.39
C VAL A 134 27.99 24.02 9.07
N LEU A 135 27.94 22.77 8.57
CA LEU A 135 28.72 21.66 9.10
C LEU A 135 30.22 21.91 8.96
N GLU A 136 30.65 22.37 7.80
CA GLU A 136 32.05 22.67 7.51
C GLU A 136 32.54 23.83 8.40
N ALA A 137 31.78 24.93 8.49
CA ALA A 137 32.15 26.08 9.30
C ALA A 137 32.18 25.82 10.81
N ARG A 138 31.31 24.94 11.32
CA ARG A 138 31.17 24.68 12.76
C ARG A 138 32.06 23.54 13.26
N PHE A 139 32.20 22.46 12.49
CA PHE A 139 32.83 21.23 12.96
C PHE A 139 34.13 20.88 12.23
N PHE A 140 34.33 21.38 11.00
CA PHE A 140 35.49 21.01 10.17
C PHE A 140 36.19 22.22 9.53
N PRO A 141 36.58 23.24 10.32
CA PRO A 141 37.09 24.51 9.79
C PRO A 141 38.41 24.38 9.01
N THR A 142 39.21 23.35 9.28
CA THR A 142 40.48 23.08 8.57
C THR A 142 40.29 22.33 7.26
N GLY A 143 39.05 21.95 6.92
CA GLY A 143 38.77 21.03 5.84
C GLY A 143 39.33 19.63 6.13
N GLY A 144 38.81 18.62 5.44
CA GLY A 144 39.28 17.26 5.62
C GLY A 144 38.35 16.24 5.00
N LEU A 145 38.84 15.00 4.88
CA LEU A 145 38.09 13.90 4.27
C LEU A 145 36.74 13.68 4.96
N LEU A 146 36.72 13.77 6.29
CA LEU A 146 35.50 13.56 7.07
C LEU A 146 34.47 14.68 6.86
N GLY A 147 34.92 15.94 6.80
CA GLY A 147 34.05 17.09 6.54
C GLY A 147 33.46 17.07 5.13
N ALA A 148 34.28 16.75 4.13
CA ALA A 148 33.80 16.55 2.76
C ALA A 148 32.81 15.38 2.70
N LEU A 149 33.17 14.21 3.23
CA LEU A 149 32.29 13.04 3.23
C LEU A 149 30.91 13.36 3.84
N LEU A 150 30.88 13.91 5.06
CA LEU A 150 29.61 14.24 5.72
C LEU A 150 28.84 15.35 5.00
N GLY A 151 29.53 16.36 4.47
CA GLY A 151 28.93 17.46 3.73
C GLY A 151 28.21 17.00 2.46
N TYR A 152 28.89 16.24 1.61
CA TYR A 152 28.32 15.72 0.36
C TYR A 152 27.26 14.63 0.61
N THR A 153 27.39 13.83 1.68
CA THR A 153 26.33 12.92 2.11
C THR A 153 25.08 13.67 2.58
N ALA A 154 25.22 14.80 3.28
CA ALA A 154 24.09 15.63 3.66
C ALA A 154 23.34 16.17 2.43
N VAL A 155 24.06 16.68 1.42
CA VAL A 155 23.44 17.14 0.16
C VAL A 155 22.68 16.00 -0.53
N ALA A 156 23.27 14.79 -0.59
CA ALA A 156 22.61 13.61 -1.15
C ALA A 156 21.36 13.19 -0.35
N LEU A 157 21.39 13.31 0.98
CA LEU A 157 20.23 13.06 1.84
C LEU A 157 19.07 13.99 1.51
N PHE A 158 19.32 15.30 1.47
CA PHE A 158 18.30 16.29 1.18
C PHE A 158 17.71 16.12 -0.23
N TRP A 159 18.55 15.81 -1.22
CA TRP A 159 18.08 15.45 -2.56
C TRP A 159 17.18 14.20 -2.53
N SER A 160 17.60 13.12 -1.84
CA SER A 160 16.82 11.88 -1.72
C SER A 160 15.47 12.12 -1.04
N VAL A 161 15.44 12.92 0.02
CA VAL A 161 14.19 13.32 0.69
C VAL A 161 13.28 14.09 -0.27
N GLY A 162 13.81 14.94 -1.14
CA GLY A 162 13.04 15.61 -2.19
C GLY A 162 12.41 14.65 -3.20
N THR A 163 13.11 13.56 -3.54
CA THR A 163 12.55 12.53 -4.43
C THR A 163 11.38 11.78 -3.80
N LEU A 164 11.24 11.81 -2.46
CA LEU A 164 10.13 11.17 -1.76
C LEU A 164 8.76 11.68 -2.24
N ALA A 165 8.66 12.97 -2.60
CA ALA A 165 7.41 13.54 -3.12
C ALA A 165 6.91 12.84 -4.39
N SER A 166 7.80 12.21 -5.17
CA SER A 166 7.41 11.39 -6.34
C SER A 166 6.90 10.00 -5.98
N HIS A 167 7.18 9.53 -4.75
CA HIS A 167 6.76 8.23 -4.23
C HIS A 167 5.54 8.32 -3.30
N VAL A 168 5.18 9.54 -2.88
CA VAL A 168 3.95 9.80 -2.14
C VAL A 168 2.79 9.85 -3.12
N THR A 169 2.13 8.71 -3.32
CA THR A 169 0.76 8.72 -3.85
C THR A 169 -0.16 9.17 -2.72
N VAL A 170 -0.60 10.43 -2.78
CA VAL A 170 -1.75 10.84 -1.99
C VAL A 170 -2.96 10.11 -2.55
N HIS A 171 -3.27 8.94 -1.97
CA HIS A 171 -4.57 8.33 -2.23
C HIS A 171 -5.60 9.28 -1.65
N GLY A 172 -6.33 9.96 -2.53
CA GLY A 172 -7.44 10.82 -2.14
C GLY A 172 -8.53 10.06 -1.38
N ASP A 173 -8.50 8.72 -1.37
CA ASP A 173 -9.31 7.86 -0.51
C ASP A 173 -8.56 6.62 -0.02
N ALA A 174 -8.50 6.42 1.30
CA ALA A 174 -7.97 5.20 1.90
C ALA A 174 -8.78 3.97 1.50
N VAL A 175 -10.11 4.13 1.35
CA VAL A 175 -11.03 3.04 1.01
C VAL A 175 -10.73 2.46 -0.38
N GLU A 176 -10.47 3.32 -1.36
CA GLU A 176 -10.17 2.91 -2.73
C GLU A 176 -8.82 2.21 -2.86
N SER A 177 -7.82 2.67 -2.08
CA SER A 177 -6.50 2.03 -2.04
C SER A 177 -6.57 0.61 -1.48
N ARG A 178 -7.31 0.43 -0.37
CA ARG A 178 -7.56 -0.87 0.25
C ARG A 178 -8.30 -1.82 -0.69
N GLY A 179 -9.32 -1.33 -1.39
CA GLY A 179 -10.03 -2.11 -2.41
C GLY A 179 -9.09 -2.57 -3.53
N GLY A 180 -8.19 -1.70 -4.00
CA GLY A 180 -7.25 -2.06 -5.07
C GLY A 180 -6.20 -3.10 -4.68
N THR A 181 -5.70 -3.07 -3.43
CA THR A 181 -4.76 -4.09 -2.95
C THR A 181 -5.45 -5.44 -2.74
N LEU A 182 -6.68 -5.42 -2.23
CA LEU A 182 -7.46 -6.63 -1.97
C LEU A 182 -7.90 -7.32 -3.28
N GLU A 183 -8.20 -6.55 -4.32
CA GLU A 183 -8.54 -7.07 -5.66
C GLU A 183 -7.43 -7.95 -6.27
N ALA A 184 -6.17 -7.73 -5.87
CA ALA A 184 -5.04 -8.54 -6.33
C ALA A 184 -4.88 -9.86 -5.56
N GLN A 185 -5.50 -9.97 -4.37
CA GLN A 185 -5.40 -11.13 -3.49
C GLN A 185 -6.63 -12.06 -3.58
N VAL A 186 -7.72 -11.56 -4.14
CA VAL A 186 -8.99 -12.28 -4.27
C VAL A 186 -9.18 -12.74 -5.71
N ASP A 187 -9.67 -13.97 -5.87
CA ASP A 187 -9.99 -14.56 -7.17
C ASP A 187 -11.48 -14.85 -7.35
N GLY A 188 -11.86 -15.27 -8.56
CA GLY A 188 -13.20 -15.73 -8.88
C GLY A 188 -14.30 -14.65 -8.77
N GLU A 189 -15.45 -15.07 -8.24
CA GLU A 189 -16.65 -14.22 -8.14
C GLU A 189 -16.48 -13.07 -7.14
N ALA A 190 -15.79 -13.32 -6.03
CA ALA A 190 -15.52 -12.30 -5.01
C ALA A 190 -14.70 -11.13 -5.59
N LYS A 191 -13.75 -11.41 -6.50
CA LYS A 191 -13.01 -10.37 -7.24
C LYS A 191 -13.91 -9.49 -8.08
N ALA A 192 -14.83 -10.10 -8.85
CA ALA A 192 -15.77 -9.37 -9.70
C ALA A 192 -16.68 -8.45 -8.86
N LEU A 193 -17.14 -8.93 -7.71
CA LEU A 193 -17.96 -8.15 -6.79
C LEU A 193 -17.17 -7.03 -6.11
N LEU A 194 -15.91 -7.26 -5.77
CA LEU A 194 -15.03 -6.23 -5.22
C LEU A 194 -14.75 -5.11 -6.23
N GLY A 195 -14.46 -5.47 -7.48
CA GLY A 195 -14.28 -4.52 -8.58
C GLY A 195 -15.55 -3.69 -8.81
N ARG A 196 -16.72 -4.34 -8.79
CA ARG A 196 -18.02 -3.66 -8.87
C ARG A 196 -18.26 -2.73 -7.69
N THR A 197 -17.95 -3.16 -6.46
CA THR A 197 -18.06 -2.34 -5.23
C THR A 197 -17.23 -1.07 -5.34
N ARG A 198 -15.98 -1.19 -5.81
CA ARG A 198 -15.06 -0.07 -6.00
C ARG A 198 -15.57 0.92 -7.05
N GLU A 199 -16.09 0.42 -8.16
CA GLU A 199 -16.65 1.26 -9.22
C GLU A 199 -17.90 2.00 -8.74
N LEU A 200 -18.82 1.31 -8.06
CA LEU A 200 -20.01 1.94 -7.46
C LEU A 200 -19.63 3.00 -6.42
N TYR A 201 -18.66 2.70 -5.57
CA TYR A 201 -18.14 3.65 -4.60
C TYR A 201 -17.60 4.92 -5.28
N ARG A 202 -16.78 4.79 -6.33
CA ARG A 202 -16.28 5.94 -7.12
C ARG A 202 -17.41 6.75 -7.74
N GLN A 203 -18.40 6.10 -8.33
CA GLN A 203 -19.56 6.76 -8.93
C GLN A 203 -20.36 7.54 -7.88
N CYS A 204 -20.73 6.88 -6.76
CA CYS A 204 -21.45 7.49 -5.65
C CYS A 204 -20.69 8.68 -5.06
N ARG A 205 -19.37 8.54 -4.86
CA ARG A 205 -18.51 9.60 -4.34
C ARG A 205 -18.43 10.79 -5.29
N THR A 206 -18.29 10.54 -6.59
CA THR A 206 -18.25 11.60 -7.61
C THR A 206 -19.55 12.41 -7.60
N VAL A 207 -20.70 11.74 -7.48
CA VAL A 207 -22.01 12.41 -7.36
C VAL A 207 -22.11 13.17 -6.03
N ALA A 208 -21.69 12.58 -4.91
CA ALA A 208 -21.72 13.22 -3.60
C ALA A 208 -20.82 14.47 -3.54
N LEU A 209 -19.66 14.45 -4.18
CA LEU A 209 -18.74 15.59 -4.23
C LEU A 209 -19.26 16.77 -5.07
N LYS A 210 -20.15 16.52 -6.03
CA LYS A 210 -20.85 17.57 -6.79
C LYS A 210 -21.90 18.31 -5.96
N LEU A 211 -22.31 17.76 -4.81
CA LEU A 211 -23.22 18.44 -3.89
C LEU A 211 -22.51 19.60 -3.19
N ARG A 212 -23.29 20.63 -2.80
CA ARG A 212 -22.78 21.81 -2.10
C ARG A 212 -22.02 21.37 -0.83
N PRO A 213 -20.83 21.92 -0.56
CA PRO A 213 -20.09 21.61 0.66
C PRO A 213 -20.92 21.96 1.90
N GLY A 214 -21.03 21.01 2.84
CA GLY A 214 -21.82 21.13 4.06
C GLY A 214 -21.77 19.84 4.90
N ALA A 215 -22.32 19.88 6.12
CA ALA A 215 -22.30 18.74 7.05
C ALA A 215 -22.93 17.48 6.45
N GLY A 216 -24.13 17.59 5.83
CA GLY A 216 -24.80 16.47 5.19
C GLY A 216 -24.02 15.82 4.04
N ARG A 217 -23.18 16.57 3.31
CA ARG A 217 -22.27 16.01 2.31
C ARG A 217 -21.20 15.13 2.97
N ASN A 218 -20.62 15.61 4.06
CA ASN A 218 -19.56 14.91 4.76
C ASN A 218 -20.08 13.64 5.44
N GLU A 219 -21.27 13.70 6.04
CA GLU A 219 -21.97 12.54 6.59
C GLU A 219 -22.25 11.49 5.51
N LEU A 220 -22.80 11.92 4.36
CA LEU A 220 -23.08 11.03 3.24
C LEU A 220 -21.80 10.33 2.72
N VAL A 221 -20.71 11.08 2.55
CA VAL A 221 -19.41 10.49 2.15
C VAL A 221 -18.92 9.52 3.22
N GLY A 222 -19.09 9.83 4.51
CA GLY A 222 -18.74 8.93 5.61
C GLY A 222 -19.54 7.62 5.60
N VAL A 223 -20.85 7.68 5.34
CA VAL A 223 -21.70 6.48 5.22
C VAL A 223 -21.27 5.64 4.01
N LEU A 224 -21.02 6.27 2.86
CA LEU A 224 -20.54 5.55 1.67
C LEU A 224 -19.17 4.88 1.91
N GLN A 225 -18.26 5.56 2.63
CA GLN A 225 -16.98 5.00 3.03
C GLN A 225 -17.14 3.80 3.96
N LYS A 226 -18.06 3.90 4.93
CA LYS A 226 -18.37 2.80 5.86
C LYS A 226 -18.92 1.58 5.12
N MET A 227 -19.92 1.77 4.25
CA MET A 227 -20.52 0.68 3.48
C MET A 227 -19.50 -0.02 2.57
N ALA A 228 -18.67 0.74 1.84
CA ALA A 228 -17.61 0.16 1.02
C ALA A 228 -16.54 -0.53 1.87
N GLY A 229 -16.20 0.05 3.03
CA GLY A 229 -15.27 -0.54 3.99
C GLY A 229 -15.76 -1.88 4.56
N GLU A 230 -17.05 -2.00 4.87
CA GLU A 230 -17.67 -3.25 5.32
C GLU A 230 -17.65 -4.33 4.22
N ALA A 231 -17.96 -3.96 2.98
CA ALA A 231 -17.85 -4.87 1.84
C ALA A 231 -16.40 -5.37 1.63
N PHE A 232 -15.40 -4.50 1.79
CA PHE A 232 -13.99 -4.88 1.70
C PHE A 232 -13.55 -5.77 2.87
N SER A 233 -13.99 -5.49 4.10
CA SER A 233 -13.70 -6.37 5.24
C SER A 233 -14.34 -7.76 5.06
N LEU A 234 -15.55 -7.84 4.50
CA LEU A 234 -16.17 -9.13 4.18
C LEU A 234 -15.38 -9.91 3.12
N ALA A 235 -14.94 -9.22 2.06
CA ALA A 235 -14.10 -9.82 1.02
C ALA A 235 -12.78 -10.36 1.57
N GLU A 236 -12.16 -9.64 2.51
CA GLU A 236 -10.92 -10.05 3.18
C GLU A 236 -11.14 -11.33 4.00
N THR A 237 -12.21 -11.40 4.81
CA THR A 237 -12.52 -12.62 5.55
C THR A 237 -12.89 -13.80 4.64
N HIS A 238 -13.50 -13.53 3.48
CA HIS A 238 -13.75 -14.57 2.48
C HIS A 238 -12.44 -15.09 1.88
N ALA A 239 -11.52 -14.20 1.51
CA ALA A 239 -10.21 -14.55 0.95
C ALA A 239 -9.39 -15.39 1.93
N GLU A 240 -9.37 -15.00 3.22
CA GLU A 240 -8.69 -15.75 4.28
C GLU A 240 -9.28 -17.16 4.43
N LEU A 241 -10.62 -17.30 4.44
CA LEU A 241 -11.27 -18.60 4.53
C LEU A 241 -11.05 -19.46 3.29
N GLU A 242 -11.03 -18.85 2.10
CA GLU A 242 -10.75 -19.54 0.85
C GLU A 242 -9.30 -20.03 0.78
N ALA A 243 -8.34 -19.24 1.27
CA ALA A 243 -6.94 -19.69 1.43
C ALA A 243 -6.83 -20.87 2.42
N GLN A 244 -7.56 -20.83 3.54
CA GLN A 244 -7.59 -21.94 4.50
C GLN A 244 -8.21 -23.21 3.92
N LEU A 245 -9.32 -23.08 3.18
CA LEU A 245 -10.01 -24.21 2.55
C LEU A 245 -9.23 -24.79 1.37
N SER A 246 -8.53 -23.97 0.59
CA SER A 246 -7.72 -24.45 -0.54
C SER A 246 -6.45 -25.17 -0.09
N ALA A 247 -5.93 -24.87 1.10
CA ALA A 247 -4.79 -25.57 1.68
C ALA A 247 -5.13 -27.02 2.11
N VAL A 248 -6.40 -27.35 2.31
CA VAL A 248 -6.85 -28.68 2.78
C VAL A 248 -7.81 -29.29 1.76
N ALA A 249 -7.41 -30.35 1.08
CA ALA A 249 -8.26 -31.06 0.12
C ALA A 249 -9.33 -31.90 0.87
N PRO A 250 -10.61 -31.49 0.91
CA PRO A 250 -11.63 -32.20 1.71
C PRO A 250 -11.88 -33.61 1.20
N GLN A 251 -11.66 -33.83 -0.11
CA GLN A 251 -11.77 -35.12 -0.76
C GLN A 251 -10.70 -36.12 -0.26
N ASP A 252 -9.51 -35.64 0.07
CA ASP A 252 -8.44 -36.50 0.57
C ASP A 252 -8.70 -36.92 2.01
N VAL A 253 -9.23 -36.02 2.84
CA VAL A 253 -9.67 -36.34 4.21
C VAL A 253 -10.82 -37.36 4.18
N GLN A 254 -11.80 -37.19 3.29
CA GLN A 254 -12.90 -38.15 3.14
C GLN A 254 -12.39 -39.55 2.75
N LYS A 255 -11.50 -39.64 1.76
CA LYS A 255 -10.90 -40.91 1.34
C LYS A 255 -10.12 -41.57 2.47
N GLN A 256 -9.36 -40.79 3.25
CA GLN A 256 -8.63 -41.32 4.41
C GLN A 256 -9.58 -41.88 5.49
N VAL A 257 -10.72 -41.23 5.74
CA VAL A 257 -11.76 -41.75 6.66
C VAL A 257 -12.32 -43.06 6.15
N GLU A 258 -12.63 -43.17 4.86
CA GLU A 258 -13.14 -44.39 4.23
C GLU A 258 -12.11 -45.52 4.28
N ASP A 259 -10.85 -45.25 3.96
CA ASP A 259 -9.74 -46.20 4.01
C ASP A 259 -9.50 -46.71 5.45
N LEU A 260 -9.52 -45.83 6.45
CA LEU A 260 -9.35 -46.24 7.85
C LEU A 260 -10.50 -47.12 8.34
N ARG A 261 -11.75 -46.81 7.92
CA ARG A 261 -12.91 -47.65 8.23
C ARG A 261 -12.82 -49.02 7.55
N ALA A 262 -12.40 -49.07 6.28
CA ALA A 262 -12.20 -50.33 5.57
C ALA A 262 -11.09 -51.17 6.23
N ARG A 263 -9.98 -50.55 6.65
CA ARG A 263 -8.90 -51.23 7.40
C ARG A 263 -9.36 -51.73 8.77
N ALA A 264 -10.18 -50.98 9.49
CA ALA A 264 -10.74 -51.41 10.77
C ALA A 264 -11.60 -52.67 10.62
N GLN A 265 -12.40 -52.76 9.54
CA GLN A 265 -13.23 -53.92 9.22
C GLN A 265 -12.40 -55.15 8.84
N ALA A 266 -11.33 -54.96 8.06
CA ALA A 266 -10.44 -56.04 7.63
C ALA A 266 -9.52 -56.56 8.75
N THR A 267 -9.30 -55.78 9.81
CA THR A 267 -8.38 -56.14 10.89
C THR A 267 -9.06 -57.11 11.87
N GLY A 268 -8.39 -58.24 12.17
CA GLY A 268 -8.87 -59.25 13.13
C GLY A 268 -8.56 -58.93 14.60
N ASP A 269 -7.59 -58.05 14.87
CA ASP A 269 -7.23 -57.61 16.22
C ASP A 269 -8.18 -56.51 16.72
N ALA A 270 -8.81 -56.76 17.88
CA ALA A 270 -9.76 -55.86 18.51
C ALA A 270 -9.14 -54.53 18.96
N VAL A 271 -7.87 -54.53 19.39
CA VAL A 271 -7.20 -53.30 19.85
C VAL A 271 -6.89 -52.40 18.65
N ALA A 272 -6.31 -52.98 17.60
CA ALA A 272 -6.03 -52.27 16.36
C ALA A 272 -7.30 -51.73 15.68
N ARG A 273 -8.38 -52.52 15.65
CA ARG A 273 -9.69 -52.07 15.14
C ARG A 273 -10.19 -50.82 15.88
N ARG A 274 -10.17 -50.84 17.22
CA ARG A 274 -10.63 -49.71 18.04
C ARG A 274 -9.79 -48.44 17.79
N GLN A 275 -8.47 -48.58 17.63
CA GLN A 275 -7.60 -47.43 17.33
C GLN A 275 -7.88 -46.85 15.94
N LEU A 276 -8.11 -47.69 14.93
CA LEU A 276 -8.47 -47.24 13.59
C LEU A 276 -9.85 -46.55 13.55
N GLU A 277 -10.82 -47.05 14.32
CA GLU A 277 -12.14 -46.42 14.47
C GLU A 277 -12.06 -45.05 15.14
N LEU A 278 -11.24 -44.91 16.20
CA LEU A 278 -10.99 -43.62 16.86
C LEU A 278 -10.29 -42.62 15.93
N ALA A 279 -9.32 -43.08 15.14
CA ALA A 279 -8.68 -42.25 14.13
C ALA A 279 -9.68 -41.79 13.06
N ALA A 280 -10.53 -42.70 12.58
CA ALA A 280 -11.57 -42.38 11.61
C ALA A 280 -12.63 -41.42 12.18
N SER A 281 -12.98 -41.52 13.47
CA SER A 281 -13.91 -40.57 14.10
C SER A 281 -13.28 -39.18 14.24
N SER A 282 -12.01 -39.10 14.64
CA SER A 282 -11.27 -37.82 14.75
C SER A 282 -11.20 -37.09 13.40
N LEU A 283 -10.85 -37.80 12.32
CA LEU A 283 -10.84 -37.22 10.97
C LEU A 283 -12.24 -36.88 10.46
N GLY A 284 -13.26 -37.64 10.87
CA GLY A 284 -14.66 -37.31 10.59
C GLY A 284 -15.10 -35.99 11.23
N GLU A 285 -14.65 -35.70 12.45
CA GLU A 285 -14.89 -34.41 13.11
C GLU A 285 -14.20 -33.25 12.38
N GLU A 286 -12.96 -33.45 11.93
CA GLU A 286 -12.23 -32.46 11.12
C GLU A 286 -12.94 -32.18 9.80
N LEU A 287 -13.44 -33.21 9.12
CA LEU A 287 -14.22 -33.06 7.90
C LEU A 287 -15.51 -32.28 8.16
N ASN A 288 -16.20 -32.56 9.27
CA ASN A 288 -17.37 -31.78 9.67
C ASN A 288 -17.02 -30.30 9.90
N ARG A 289 -15.87 -30.00 10.52
CA ARG A 289 -15.38 -28.62 10.66
C ARG A 289 -15.09 -27.96 9.31
N LEU A 290 -14.50 -28.69 8.34
CA LEU A 290 -14.29 -28.18 6.99
C LEU A 290 -15.60 -27.86 6.28
N ASN A 291 -16.63 -28.69 6.43
CA ASN A 291 -17.97 -28.43 5.88
C ASN A 291 -18.61 -27.17 6.49
N LEU A 292 -18.47 -26.98 7.81
CA LEU A 292 -18.95 -25.76 8.47
C LEU A 292 -18.23 -24.51 7.94
N LEU A 293 -16.93 -24.59 7.69
CA LEU A 293 -16.15 -23.51 7.08
C LEU A 293 -16.58 -23.25 5.62
N ALA A 294 -16.87 -24.29 4.84
CA ALA A 294 -17.39 -24.15 3.48
C ALA A 294 -18.75 -23.44 3.45
N SER A 295 -19.67 -23.82 4.33
CA SER A 295 -20.95 -23.11 4.48
C SER A 295 -20.76 -21.67 4.95
N LYS A 296 -19.77 -21.40 5.81
CA LYS A 296 -19.43 -20.03 6.24
C LYS A 296 -18.92 -19.18 5.06
N ARG A 297 -18.07 -19.75 4.20
CA ARG A 297 -17.59 -19.10 2.97
C ARG A 297 -18.76 -18.68 2.08
N GLU A 298 -19.71 -19.58 1.82
CA GLU A 298 -20.90 -19.29 1.01
C GLU A 298 -21.76 -18.18 1.62
N ARG A 299 -21.94 -18.19 2.94
CA ARG A 299 -22.66 -17.12 3.65
C ARG A 299 -21.98 -15.76 3.50
N LEU A 300 -20.66 -15.69 3.59
CA LEU A 300 -19.92 -14.44 3.39
C LEU A 300 -20.03 -13.92 1.96
N LEU A 301 -19.99 -14.81 0.97
CA LEU A 301 -20.19 -14.46 -0.43
C LEU A 301 -21.60 -13.88 -0.65
N ALA A 302 -22.62 -14.51 -0.09
CA ALA A 302 -24.00 -14.00 -0.12
C ALA A 302 -24.15 -12.64 0.59
N GLN A 303 -23.49 -12.44 1.73
CA GLN A 303 -23.46 -11.14 2.43
C GLN A 303 -22.78 -10.06 1.58
N LEU A 304 -21.71 -10.42 0.87
CA LEU A 304 -21.02 -9.50 -0.02
C LEU A 304 -21.90 -9.07 -1.20
N HIS A 305 -22.66 -10.00 -1.81
CA HIS A 305 -23.70 -9.67 -2.78
C HIS A 305 -24.75 -8.70 -2.23
N ALA A 306 -25.22 -8.94 -1.00
CA ALA A 306 -26.17 -8.05 -0.34
C ALA A 306 -25.59 -6.64 -0.15
N GLN A 307 -24.32 -6.52 0.26
CA GLN A 307 -23.65 -5.21 0.41
C GLN A 307 -23.46 -4.49 -0.93
N VAL A 308 -23.11 -5.20 -2.00
CA VAL A 308 -23.04 -4.64 -3.36
C VAL A 308 -24.41 -4.12 -3.79
N ALA A 309 -25.48 -4.87 -3.53
CA ALA A 309 -26.85 -4.44 -3.83
C ALA A 309 -27.27 -3.20 -3.03
N LEU A 310 -26.86 -3.09 -1.76
CA LEU A 310 -27.07 -1.88 -0.96
C LEU A 310 -26.33 -0.67 -1.53
N LEU A 311 -25.10 -0.83 -2.03
CA LEU A 311 -24.37 0.24 -2.70
C LEU A 311 -25.00 0.64 -4.05
N GLU A 312 -25.52 -0.30 -4.84
CA GLU A 312 -26.30 0.01 -6.04
C GLU A 312 -27.55 0.81 -5.69
N ARG A 313 -28.28 0.40 -4.66
CA ARG A 313 -29.46 1.13 -4.17
C ARG A 313 -29.09 2.54 -3.71
N ALA A 314 -27.96 2.68 -3.01
CA ALA A 314 -27.42 3.97 -2.60
C ALA A 314 -27.10 4.85 -3.81
N ARG A 315 -26.49 4.28 -4.86
CA ARG A 315 -26.20 4.99 -6.11
C ARG A 315 -27.46 5.52 -6.77
N VAL A 316 -28.49 4.69 -6.92
CA VAL A 316 -29.76 5.10 -7.52
C VAL A 316 -30.41 6.22 -6.71
N SER A 317 -30.40 6.10 -5.37
CA SER A 317 -30.91 7.14 -4.48
C SER A 317 -30.16 8.47 -4.60
N LEU A 318 -28.84 8.41 -4.81
CA LEU A 318 -28.01 9.60 -4.99
C LEU A 318 -28.24 10.29 -6.33
N VAL A 319 -28.43 9.53 -7.41
CA VAL A 319 -28.80 10.08 -8.72
C VAL A 319 -30.13 10.83 -8.63
N GLY A 320 -31.10 10.31 -7.89
CA GLY A 320 -32.39 10.98 -7.64
C GLY A 320 -32.24 12.34 -6.96
N VAL A 321 -31.36 12.46 -5.96
CA VAL A 321 -31.12 13.74 -5.26
C VAL A 321 -30.23 14.70 -6.05
N ALA A 322 -29.33 14.20 -6.90
CA ALA A 322 -28.54 15.06 -7.78
C ALA A 322 -29.42 15.83 -8.78
N GLY A 323 -30.53 15.22 -9.24
CA GLY A 323 -31.51 15.79 -10.16
C GLY A 323 -32.53 16.77 -9.55
N SER A 324 -32.58 16.93 -8.22
CA SER A 324 -33.53 17.84 -7.55
C SER A 324 -33.04 19.30 -7.55
N GLU A 325 -33.92 20.27 -7.23
CA GLU A 325 -33.61 21.70 -7.23
C GLU A 325 -32.50 22.10 -6.23
N ALA A 326 -31.67 23.09 -6.60
CA ALA A 326 -30.43 23.47 -5.91
C ALA A 326 -30.58 23.90 -4.43
N GLY A 327 -31.77 24.36 -4.02
CA GLY A 327 -32.03 24.85 -2.66
C GLY A 327 -32.17 23.75 -1.59
N ALA A 328 -32.65 22.55 -1.97
CA ALA A 328 -32.97 21.48 -1.02
C ALA A 328 -31.87 20.41 -0.85
N LYS A 329 -30.77 20.50 -1.64
CA LYS A 329 -29.75 19.45 -1.75
C LYS A 329 -29.01 19.13 -0.44
N GLY A 330 -28.80 20.12 0.43
CA GLY A 330 -28.08 19.91 1.70
C GLY A 330 -28.87 19.11 2.73
N ALA A 331 -30.15 19.47 2.94
CA ALA A 331 -31.04 18.74 3.86
C ALA A 331 -31.40 17.35 3.31
N GLN A 332 -31.59 17.22 2.00
CA GLN A 332 -31.81 15.93 1.35
C GLN A 332 -30.59 15.02 1.46
N ALA A 333 -29.37 15.54 1.36
CA ALA A 333 -28.15 14.75 1.54
C ALA A 333 -28.02 14.18 2.97
N ALA A 334 -28.35 14.97 4.00
CA ALA A 334 -28.32 14.51 5.39
C ALA A 334 -29.39 13.43 5.65
N HIS A 335 -30.61 13.63 5.16
CA HIS A 335 -31.68 12.65 5.27
C HIS A 335 -31.38 11.36 4.47
N LEU A 336 -30.72 11.48 3.31
CA LEU A 336 -30.20 10.32 2.60
C LEU A 336 -29.12 9.60 3.40
N ALA A 337 -28.18 10.32 4.00
CA ALA A 337 -27.14 9.71 4.84
C ALA A 337 -27.76 8.91 5.99
N GLN A 338 -28.79 9.46 6.65
CA GLN A 338 -29.53 8.77 7.71
C GLN A 338 -30.26 7.52 7.19
N ARG A 339 -30.94 7.61 6.05
CA ARG A 339 -31.61 6.45 5.43
C ARG A 339 -30.63 5.35 5.01
N LEU A 340 -29.49 5.72 4.43
CA LEU A 340 -28.45 4.78 4.04
C LEU A 340 -27.77 4.15 5.27
N ALA A 341 -27.55 4.92 6.32
CA ALA A 341 -27.02 4.41 7.57
C ALA A 341 -27.97 3.41 8.24
N ALA A 342 -29.28 3.68 8.23
CA ALA A 342 -30.29 2.75 8.74
C ALA A 342 -30.32 1.44 7.92
N LEU A 343 -30.30 1.53 6.59
CA LEU A 343 -30.26 0.36 5.70
C LEU A 343 -28.98 -0.48 5.88
N GLY A 344 -27.86 0.15 6.22
CA GLY A 344 -26.62 -0.56 6.55
C GLY A 344 -26.68 -1.31 7.90
N GLN A 345 -27.51 -0.87 8.85
CA GLN A 345 -27.67 -1.50 10.16
C GLN A 345 -28.70 -2.66 10.15
N GLU A 346 -29.66 -2.64 9.23
CA GLU A 346 -30.67 -3.71 9.08
C GLU A 346 -30.09 -5.01 8.49
N ASN A 347 -28.85 -4.99 7.99
CA ASN A 347 -28.18 -6.21 7.56
C ASN A 347 -27.70 -6.96 8.82
N PRO A 348 -28.18 -8.19 9.09
CA PRO A 348 -27.90 -8.87 10.34
C PRO A 348 -26.38 -9.00 10.55
N ALA A 349 -25.93 -8.53 11.71
CA ALA A 349 -24.60 -8.82 12.24
C ALA A 349 -24.34 -10.33 12.16
N PRO A 350 -23.06 -10.76 12.02
CA PRO A 350 -22.74 -12.17 12.08
C PRO A 350 -23.35 -12.74 13.36
N ALA A 351 -24.21 -13.75 13.22
CA ALA A 351 -24.67 -14.53 14.35
C ALA A 351 -23.41 -15.05 15.05
N GLY A 352 -23.07 -14.39 16.17
CA GLY A 352 -21.95 -14.76 17.00
C GLY A 352 -22.19 -16.15 17.54
N GLU A 353 -21.20 -17.01 17.33
CA GLU A 353 -20.73 -17.97 18.33
C GLU A 353 -21.81 -18.64 19.18
N GLU A 354 -22.55 -19.60 18.61
CA GLU A 354 -22.85 -20.80 19.38
C GLU A 354 -21.54 -21.56 19.56
N SER A 355 -20.76 -21.12 20.55
CA SER A 355 -19.74 -21.93 21.17
C SER A 355 -20.47 -23.13 21.79
N PRO A 356 -20.26 -24.37 21.33
CA PRO A 356 -20.81 -25.51 22.05
C PRO A 356 -20.12 -25.51 23.41
N ALA A 357 -20.93 -25.24 24.44
CA ALA A 357 -20.55 -25.33 25.84
C ALA A 357 -19.68 -26.58 26.02
N SER A 358 -18.40 -26.36 26.36
CA SER A 358 -17.56 -27.44 26.86
C SER A 358 -18.21 -27.95 28.14
N PRO A 359 -18.66 -29.22 28.22
CA PRO A 359 -19.01 -29.78 29.51
C PRO A 359 -17.69 -29.97 30.25
N THR A 360 -17.40 -29.08 31.19
CA THR A 360 -16.44 -29.35 32.26
C THR A 360 -17.00 -30.50 33.09
N ALA A 361 -16.76 -31.73 32.63
CA ALA A 361 -16.92 -32.92 33.44
C ALA A 361 -15.86 -32.87 34.55
N SER A 362 -16.35 -32.63 35.75
CA SER A 362 -15.69 -32.81 37.02
C SER A 362 -15.07 -34.21 37.12
N VAL A 363 -13.77 -34.32 36.89
CA VAL A 363 -12.99 -35.48 37.32
C VAL A 363 -12.57 -35.24 38.76
N THR A 364 -13.43 -35.68 39.68
CA THR A 364 -13.08 -35.97 41.06
C THR A 364 -11.93 -36.97 41.08
N ARG A 365 -10.71 -36.51 41.36
CA ARG A 365 -9.59 -37.39 41.71
C ARG A 365 -9.85 -37.97 43.10
N LEU A 366 -10.41 -39.17 43.14
CA LEU A 366 -10.22 -40.11 44.25
C LEU A 366 -8.88 -40.80 44.05
N ARG A 367 -7.92 -40.52 44.94
CA ARG A 367 -6.87 -41.46 45.41
C ARG A 367 -6.04 -40.82 46.52
N ALA A 368 -6.35 -41.18 47.76
CA ALA A 368 -5.44 -41.85 48.68
C ALA A 368 -6.29 -42.75 49.57
#